data_AF-A0A4V0ZAF2-F1
#
_entry.id   AF-A0A4V0ZAF2-F1
#
_cell.length_a   1.000
_cell.length_b   1.000
_cell.length_c   1.000
_cell.angle_alpha   90.00
_cell.angle_beta   90.00
_cell.angle_gamma   90.00
#
_symmetry.space_group_name_H-M   'P 1'
#
loop_
_entity.id
_entity.type
_entity.pdbx_description
1 polymer ?
#
loop_
_entity_poly.entity_id
_entity_poly.type
_entity_poly.pdbx_seq_one_letter_code
_entity_poly.pdbx_strand_id
1 'polypeptide(L)'
;MEKLIEIKTENRSLPVLKPIAFLPDFIEKLKGESLKSNVIMLVAEDEDDMFFVACEKEWKPDFDNNDDYIKIKTSDGVCEDGKIKEITLAKGININTIYKMNYYELMKNLVTEPDFDLEPYLGINNQLEIVDRISKKLNEVSSLPKLVVIRKTKKTTQNSKNSNKIQHLE
;
A
#
# COMPACT_ATOMS: atom_id res chain seq x y z
N MET A 1 -46.46 -5.06 -1.97
CA MET A 1 -45.34 -5.02 -1.00
C MET A 1 -44.06 -5.00 -1.81
N GLU A 2 -43.51 -3.81 -2.02
CA GLU A 2 -42.20 -3.65 -2.66
C GLU A 2 -41.13 -4.11 -1.69
N LYS A 3 -40.29 -5.04 -2.14
CA LYS A 3 -39.19 -5.58 -1.34
C LYS A 3 -38.03 -4.59 -1.47
N LEU A 4 -37.87 -3.72 -0.47
CA LEU A 4 -36.68 -2.88 -0.35
C LEU A 4 -35.45 -3.79 -0.28
N ILE A 5 -34.61 -3.71 -1.30
CA ILE A 5 -33.27 -4.28 -1.27
C ILE A 5 -32.43 -3.28 -0.49
N GLU A 6 -32.19 -3.56 0.79
CA GLU A 6 -31.11 -2.90 1.53
C GLU A 6 -29.78 -3.31 0.89
N ILE A 7 -29.22 -2.44 0.08
CA ILE A 7 -27.82 -2.52 -0.29
C ILE A 7 -27.05 -2.14 0.97
N LYS A 8 -26.55 -3.14 1.70
CA LYS A 8 -25.56 -2.92 2.74
C LYS A 8 -24.29 -2.41 2.04
N THR A 9 -24.13 -1.09 1.98
CA THR A 9 -22.83 -0.47 1.75
C THR A 9 -21.99 -0.77 2.98
N GLU A 10 -21.30 -1.91 2.98
CA GLU A 10 -20.28 -2.14 3.98
C GLU A 10 -19.15 -1.14 3.72
N ASN A 11 -19.22 0.02 4.37
CA ASN A 11 -18.12 0.96 4.50
C ASN A 11 -17.01 0.27 5.31
N ARG A 12 -16.21 -0.59 4.66
CA ARG A 12 -15.00 -1.15 5.26
C ARG A 12 -13.82 -0.29 4.83
N SER A 13 -13.71 0.88 5.44
CA SER A 13 -12.52 1.72 5.34
C SER A 13 -11.32 0.93 5.85
N LEU A 14 -10.19 1.01 5.15
CA LEU A 14 -8.96 0.39 5.63
C LEU A 14 -8.28 1.28 6.69
N PRO A 15 -7.58 0.69 7.66
CA PRO A 15 -6.91 1.48 8.69
C PRO A 15 -5.76 2.29 8.10
N VAL A 16 -5.89 3.61 8.18
CA VAL A 16 -4.84 4.57 7.80
C VAL A 16 -3.80 4.67 8.91
N LEU A 17 -2.53 4.88 8.55
CA LEU A 17 -1.38 4.92 9.47
C LEU A 17 -1.21 3.64 10.31
N LYS A 18 -1.55 2.50 9.71
CA LYS A 18 -1.32 1.17 10.28
C LYS A 18 -0.47 0.34 9.33
N PRO A 19 0.61 -0.30 9.81
CA PRO A 19 1.35 -1.26 8.98
C PRO A 19 0.46 -2.44 8.60
N ILE A 20 0.40 -2.76 7.31
CA ILE A 20 -0.37 -3.89 6.76
C ILE A 20 0.48 -4.62 5.72
N ALA A 21 0.29 -5.93 5.59
CA ALA A 21 1.10 -6.77 4.71
C ALA A 21 0.34 -7.23 3.47
N PHE A 22 0.97 -7.09 2.31
CA PHE A 22 0.62 -7.81 1.10
C PHE A 22 1.01 -9.29 1.18
N LEU A 23 0.25 -10.12 0.45
CA LEU A 23 0.63 -11.50 0.13
C LEU A 23 2.03 -11.53 -0.50
N PRO A 24 2.93 -12.44 -0.08
CA PRO A 24 4.28 -12.51 -0.63
C PRO A 24 4.30 -12.58 -2.17
N ASP A 25 3.48 -13.46 -2.76
CA ASP A 25 3.35 -13.63 -4.21
C ASP A 25 2.93 -12.36 -4.97
N PHE A 26 2.25 -11.41 -4.31
CA PHE A 26 1.85 -10.18 -4.96
C PHE A 26 3.07 -9.32 -5.29
N ILE A 27 3.98 -9.17 -4.33
CA ILE A 27 5.20 -8.38 -4.51
C ILE A 27 6.08 -8.97 -5.61
N GLU A 28 6.22 -10.30 -5.65
CA GLU A 28 6.99 -10.99 -6.69
C GLU A 28 6.43 -10.76 -8.11
N LYS A 29 5.11 -10.55 -8.23
CA LYS A 29 4.44 -10.30 -9.52
C LYS A 29 4.54 -8.85 -9.98
N LEU A 30 4.96 -7.91 -9.12
CA LEU A 30 5.16 -6.52 -9.49
C LEU A 30 6.39 -6.37 -10.40
N LYS A 31 6.14 -6.39 -11.70
CA LYS A 31 7.16 -6.10 -12.72
C LYS A 31 7.59 -4.63 -12.61
N GLY A 32 8.88 -4.37 -12.39
CA GLY A 32 9.45 -3.01 -12.39
C GLY A 32 10.14 -2.56 -11.09
N GLU A 33 10.43 -3.47 -10.16
CA GLU A 33 11.29 -3.26 -8.97
C GLU A 33 10.92 -2.10 -8.02
N SER A 34 9.73 -1.50 -8.12
CA SER A 34 9.41 -0.29 -7.35
C SER A 34 9.14 -0.61 -5.88
N LEU A 35 8.21 -1.50 -5.59
CA LEU A 35 7.83 -1.86 -4.23
C LEU A 35 8.63 -3.08 -3.76
N LYS A 36 9.66 -2.86 -2.94
CA LYS A 36 10.56 -3.92 -2.44
C LYS A 36 10.08 -4.57 -1.14
N SER A 37 9.24 -3.89 -0.39
CA SER A 37 8.68 -4.39 0.88
C SER A 37 7.26 -4.88 0.66
N ASN A 38 6.93 -6.02 1.28
CA ASN A 38 5.55 -6.50 1.34
C ASN A 38 4.74 -5.86 2.47
N VAL A 39 5.36 -5.01 3.30
CA VAL A 39 4.66 -4.26 4.34
C VAL A 39 4.49 -2.82 3.85
N ILE A 40 3.27 -2.32 3.96
CA ILE A 40 2.89 -0.97 3.55
C ILE A 40 2.14 -0.26 4.67
N MET A 41 1.99 1.05 4.51
CA MET A 41 1.15 1.86 5.37
C MET A 41 0.29 2.77 4.52
N LEU A 42 -1.02 2.68 4.70
CA LEU A 42 -1.97 3.61 4.06
C LEU A 42 -1.80 5.00 4.65
N VAL A 43 -1.80 6.00 3.78
CA VAL A 43 -1.62 7.42 4.15
C VAL A 43 -2.81 8.28 3.73
N ALA A 44 -3.56 7.85 2.70
CA ALA A 44 -4.78 8.51 2.28
C ALA A 44 -5.70 7.54 1.50
N GLU A 45 -6.97 7.91 1.46
CA GLU A 45 -8.05 7.27 0.69
C GLU A 45 -8.79 8.37 -0.06
N ASP A 46 -9.06 8.17 -1.35
CA ASP A 46 -9.84 9.06 -2.20
C ASP A 46 -10.72 8.23 -3.12
N GLU A 47 -12.03 8.24 -2.89
CA GLU A 47 -13.01 7.37 -3.55
C GLU A 47 -12.57 5.88 -3.54
N ASP A 48 -12.27 5.33 -4.71
CA ASP A 48 -11.83 3.94 -4.90
C ASP A 48 -10.29 3.81 -4.91
N ASP A 49 -9.55 4.89 -4.69
CA ASP A 49 -8.09 4.91 -4.76
C ASP A 49 -7.44 4.98 -3.38
N MET A 50 -6.54 4.03 -3.14
CA MET A 50 -5.75 3.92 -1.92
C MET A 50 -4.32 4.39 -2.16
N PHE A 51 -3.85 5.30 -1.29
CA PHE A 51 -2.49 5.81 -1.31
C PHE A 51 -1.71 5.26 -0.13
N PHE A 52 -0.53 4.71 -0.40
CA PHE A 52 0.31 4.09 0.63
C PHE A 52 1.80 4.29 0.37
N VAL A 53 2.58 4.10 1.42
CA VAL A 53 4.04 4.12 1.41
C VAL A 53 4.59 2.75 1.78
N ALA A 54 5.84 2.49 1.40
CA ALA A 54 6.52 1.26 1.78
C ALA A 54 7.00 1.35 3.24
N CYS A 55 6.81 0.28 4.00
CA CYS A 55 7.41 0.13 5.33
C CYS A 55 8.75 -0.59 5.24
N GLU A 56 9.68 -0.18 6.09
CA GLU A 56 10.95 -0.84 6.32
C GLU A 56 10.81 -1.79 7.52
N LYS A 57 11.11 -3.08 7.33
CA LYS A 57 11.07 -4.09 8.42
C LYS A 57 12.21 -3.92 9.41
N GLU A 58 13.32 -3.35 8.96
CA GLU A 58 14.52 -3.09 9.75
C GLU A 58 14.95 -1.64 9.58
N TRP A 59 15.52 -1.07 10.63
CA TRP A 59 16.10 0.27 10.57
C TRP A 59 17.60 0.16 10.28
N LYS A 60 18.05 0.74 9.17
CA LYS A 60 19.46 0.74 8.76
C LYS A 60 20.13 2.05 9.15
N PRO A 61 21.44 2.05 9.48
CA PRO A 61 22.16 3.28 9.81
C PRO A 61 22.09 4.37 8.74
N ASP A 62 22.06 3.98 7.46
CA ASP A 62 21.98 4.93 6.34
C ASP A 62 20.65 5.72 6.30
N PHE A 63 19.63 5.28 7.04
CA PHE A 63 18.33 5.95 7.11
C PHE A 63 18.33 7.13 8.09
N ASP A 64 19.22 7.16 9.09
CA ASP A 64 19.21 8.18 10.15
C ASP A 64 19.47 9.60 9.61
N ASN A 65 20.13 9.74 8.46
CA ASN A 65 20.46 11.02 7.83
C ASN A 65 19.68 11.28 6.54
N ASN A 66 18.63 10.51 6.26
CA ASN A 66 17.84 10.65 5.04
C ASN A 66 16.41 11.07 5.39
N ASP A 67 16.03 12.26 4.94
CA ASP A 67 14.73 12.86 5.25
C ASP A 67 13.52 12.09 4.69
N ASP A 68 13.76 11.18 3.75
CA ASP A 68 12.75 10.33 3.16
C ASP A 68 12.38 9.14 4.04
N TYR A 69 13.18 8.86 5.06
CA TYR A 69 12.93 7.77 5.99
C TYR A 69 12.46 8.32 7.33
N ILE A 70 11.42 7.69 7.87
CA ILE A 70 10.86 8.04 9.17
C ILE A 70 10.91 6.79 10.03
N LYS A 71 11.54 6.92 11.20
CA LYS A 71 11.68 5.82 12.15
C LYS A 71 10.38 5.65 12.92
N ILE A 72 9.92 4.41 13.04
CA ILE A 72 8.75 4.11 13.87
C ILE A 72 9.23 3.78 15.29
N LYS A 73 8.74 4.51 16.28
CA LYS A 73 8.88 4.09 17.68
C LYS A 73 7.98 2.90 17.96
N THR A 74 8.51 1.68 17.89
CA THR A 74 7.69 0.46 17.92
C THR A 74 7.10 0.12 19.28
N SER A 75 7.65 0.66 20.37
CA SER A 75 7.19 0.40 21.74
C SER A 75 5.85 1.05 22.08
N ASP A 76 5.40 2.02 21.28
CA ASP A 76 4.27 2.89 21.60
C ASP A 76 3.04 2.56 20.74
N GLY A 77 2.97 1.37 20.15
CA GLY A 77 1.79 0.94 19.39
C GLY A 77 0.55 0.83 20.29
N VAL A 78 -0.63 1.09 19.74
CA VAL A 78 -1.89 1.15 20.49
C VAL A 78 -2.92 0.22 19.85
N CYS A 79 -3.47 -0.71 20.62
CA CYS A 79 -4.58 -1.57 20.20
C CYS A 79 -5.93 -0.85 20.30
N GLU A 80 -6.99 -1.43 19.72
CA GLU A 80 -8.34 -0.84 19.78
C GLU A 80 -8.89 -0.73 21.20
N ASP A 81 -8.46 -1.61 22.10
CA ASP A 81 -8.80 -1.55 23.53
C ASP A 81 -7.97 -0.50 24.30
N GLY A 82 -7.13 0.28 23.61
CA GLY A 82 -6.27 1.32 24.17
C GLY A 82 -5.00 0.79 24.84
N LYS A 83 -4.75 -0.53 24.83
CA LYS A 83 -3.52 -1.08 25.42
C LYS A 83 -2.31 -0.83 24.51
N ILE A 84 -1.16 -0.66 25.16
CA ILE A 84 0.11 -0.54 24.47
C ILE A 84 0.59 -1.93 24.02
N LYS A 85 0.98 -2.05 22.75
CA LYS A 85 1.54 -3.27 22.16
C LYS A 85 2.66 -2.92 21.18
N GLU A 86 3.69 -3.75 21.11
CA GLU A 86 4.79 -3.54 20.18
C GLU A 86 4.35 -3.69 18.72
N ILE A 87 4.76 -2.75 17.87
CA ILE A 87 4.63 -2.83 16.41
C ILE A 87 5.72 -3.76 15.86
N THR A 88 5.33 -4.87 15.26
CA THR A 88 6.26 -5.91 14.79
C THR A 88 6.49 -5.89 13.28
N LEU A 89 5.52 -5.39 12.51
CA LEU A 89 5.55 -5.43 11.04
C LEU A 89 6.50 -4.40 10.42
N ALA A 90 6.81 -3.31 11.13
CA ALA A 90 7.60 -2.21 10.60
C ALA A 90 8.46 -1.53 11.69
N LYS A 91 9.68 -1.12 11.31
CA LYS A 91 10.61 -0.31 12.10
C LYS A 91 10.81 1.09 11.50
N GLY A 92 10.37 1.32 10.27
CA GLY A 92 10.34 2.63 9.62
C GLY A 92 9.43 2.68 8.40
N ILE A 93 9.34 3.85 7.76
CA ILE A 93 8.67 4.04 6.47
C ILE A 93 9.54 4.87 5.52
N ASN A 94 9.33 4.69 4.22
CA ASN A 94 9.96 5.46 3.17
C ASN A 94 8.91 6.31 2.42
N ILE A 95 8.99 7.63 2.58
CA ILE A 95 8.06 8.60 1.99
C ILE A 95 8.53 9.16 0.65
N ASN A 96 9.64 8.66 0.09
CA ASN A 96 10.11 9.08 -1.23
C ASN A 96 9.20 8.66 -2.38
N THR A 97 8.46 7.56 -2.19
CA THR A 97 7.53 7.05 -3.19
C THR A 97 6.17 6.83 -2.55
N ILE A 98 5.15 7.46 -3.13
CA ILE A 98 3.76 7.19 -2.80
C ILE A 98 3.23 6.26 -3.88
N TYR A 99 2.65 5.15 -3.44
CA TYR A 99 2.00 4.19 -4.30
C TYR A 99 0.51 4.44 -4.31
N LYS A 100 -0.12 4.25 -5.47
CA LYS A 100 -1.55 4.37 -5.67
C LYS A 100 -2.10 3.06 -6.23
N MET A 101 -3.18 2.54 -5.65
CA MET A 101 -3.85 1.33 -6.13
C MET A 101 -5.36 1.42 -5.86
N ASN A 102 -6.17 0.82 -6.73
CA ASN A 102 -7.60 0.68 -6.47
C ASN A 102 -7.87 -0.17 -5.21
N TYR A 103 -8.85 0.23 -4.40
CA TYR A 103 -9.28 -0.43 -3.17
C TYR A 103 -9.50 -1.93 -3.33
N TYR A 104 -10.32 -2.33 -4.31
CA TYR A 104 -10.68 -3.73 -4.50
C TYR A 104 -9.49 -4.57 -4.94
N GLU A 105 -8.55 -3.98 -5.69
CA GLU A 105 -7.30 -4.67 -6.04
C GLU A 105 -6.38 -4.78 -4.83
N LEU A 106 -6.28 -3.74 -4.00
CA LEU A 106 -5.47 -3.76 -2.78
C LEU A 106 -5.99 -4.85 -1.82
N MET A 107 -7.29 -4.85 -1.52
CA MET A 107 -7.93 -5.80 -0.61
C MET A 107 -7.69 -7.26 -1.01
N LYS A 108 -7.73 -7.58 -2.31
CA LYS A 108 -7.48 -8.94 -2.81
C LYS A 108 -6.04 -9.42 -2.65
N ASN A 109 -5.11 -8.48 -2.47
CA ASN A 109 -3.68 -8.78 -2.39
C ASN A 109 -3.11 -8.63 -0.97
N LEU A 110 -3.90 -8.19 0.01
CA LEU A 110 -3.53 -8.24 1.41
C LEU A 110 -3.52 -9.69 1.91
N VAL A 111 -2.67 -10.00 2.88
CA VAL A 111 -2.75 -11.27 3.62
C VAL A 111 -4.15 -11.32 4.27
N THR A 112 -5.00 -12.26 3.83
CA THR A 112 -6.46 -12.31 4.02
C THR A 112 -6.91 -12.30 5.48
N GLU A 113 -8.06 -11.66 5.73
CA GLU A 113 -8.60 -11.28 7.06
C GLU A 113 -7.47 -10.99 8.04
N PRO A 114 -6.71 -9.91 7.83
CA PRO A 114 -5.94 -9.40 8.93
C PRO A 114 -6.99 -9.14 9.99
N ASP A 115 -6.87 -9.85 11.10
CA ASP A 115 -7.49 -9.43 12.34
C ASP A 115 -6.78 -8.12 12.63
N PHE A 116 -7.19 -7.05 11.94
CA PHE A 116 -6.55 -5.74 12.01
C PHE A 116 -6.52 -5.38 13.48
N ASP A 117 -7.57 -5.74 14.20
CA ASP A 117 -7.76 -5.71 15.65
C ASP A 117 -6.56 -6.27 16.45
N LEU A 118 -5.84 -7.28 15.94
CA LEU A 118 -4.65 -7.84 16.60
C LEU A 118 -3.39 -7.02 16.38
N GLU A 119 -3.24 -6.33 15.25
CA GLU A 119 -2.07 -5.50 15.00
C GLU A 119 -2.28 -4.10 15.61
N PRO A 120 -1.30 -3.58 16.38
CA PRO A 120 -1.44 -2.25 16.95
C PRO A 120 -1.42 -1.16 15.86
N TYR A 121 -2.20 -0.11 16.09
CA TYR A 121 -2.01 1.15 15.41
C TYR A 121 -0.69 1.79 15.83
N LEU A 122 -0.18 2.72 15.02
CA LEU A 122 0.92 3.57 15.44
C LEU A 122 0.56 4.38 16.69
N GLY A 123 1.52 4.60 17.58
CA GLY A 123 1.38 5.60 18.65
C GLY A 123 1.16 7.00 18.09
N ILE A 124 0.44 7.86 18.83
CA ILE A 124 0.04 9.20 18.36
C ILE A 124 1.21 10.06 17.88
N ASN A 125 2.37 9.98 18.55
CA ASN A 125 3.56 10.73 18.15
C ASN A 125 4.08 10.31 16.77
N ASN A 126 4.12 8.99 16.50
CA ASN A 126 4.49 8.48 15.17
C ASN A 126 3.48 8.94 14.11
N GLN A 127 2.18 8.90 14.42
CA GLN A 127 1.14 9.33 13.47
C GLN A 127 1.31 10.81 13.09
N LEU A 128 1.49 11.69 14.08
CA LEU A 128 1.70 13.12 13.86
C LEU A 128 2.97 13.39 13.06
N GLU A 129 4.09 12.72 13.40
CA GLU A 129 5.35 12.87 12.69
C GLU A 129 5.24 12.46 11.22
N ILE A 130 4.61 11.32 10.95
CA ILE A 130 4.42 10.83 9.57
C ILE A 130 3.56 11.80 8.76
N VAL A 131 2.44 12.25 9.32
CA VAL A 131 1.56 13.21 8.65
C VAL A 131 2.28 14.52 8.37
N ASP A 132 3.02 15.05 9.35
CA ASP A 132 3.79 16.29 9.19
C ASP A 132 4.89 16.15 8.12
N ARG A 133 5.67 15.06 8.14
CA ARG A 133 6.76 14.84 7.18
C ARG A 133 6.24 14.62 5.76
N ILE A 134 5.16 13.85 5.58
CA ILE A 134 4.51 13.69 4.27
C ILE A 134 3.98 15.04 3.78
N SER A 135 3.29 15.79 4.65
CA SER A 135 2.72 17.09 4.30
C SER A 135 3.80 18.10 3.90
N LYS A 136 4.91 18.16 4.64
CA LYS A 136 6.07 18.98 4.29
C LYS A 136 6.62 18.59 2.93
N LYS A 137 6.86 17.30 2.70
CA LYS A 137 7.43 16.81 1.45
C LYS A 137 6.52 17.07 0.24
N LEU A 138 5.20 17.00 0.40
CA LEU A 138 4.24 17.34 -0.67
C LEU A 138 4.20 18.85 -0.98
N ASN A 139 4.63 19.70 -0.06
CA ASN A 139 4.73 21.15 -0.25
C ASN A 139 6.12 21.60 -0.71
N GLU A 140 7.11 20.71 -0.72
CA GLU A 140 8.46 21.00 -1.20
C GLU A 140 8.54 20.94 -2.74
N VAL A 141 8.61 22.11 -3.37
CA VAL A 141 8.67 22.24 -4.84
C VAL A 141 9.90 21.53 -5.44
N SER A 142 11.00 21.44 -4.69
CA SER A 142 12.27 20.89 -5.16
C SER A 142 12.39 19.37 -5.07
N SER A 143 11.57 18.70 -4.24
CA SER A 143 11.75 17.28 -3.91
C SER A 143 10.42 16.57 -3.65
N LEU A 144 9.54 16.57 -4.65
CA LEU A 144 8.25 15.90 -4.55
C LEU A 144 8.40 14.37 -4.52
N PRO A 145 7.55 13.65 -3.75
CA PRO A 145 7.50 12.20 -3.80
C PRO A 145 7.17 11.70 -5.21
N LYS A 146 7.78 10.60 -5.62
CA LYS A 146 7.39 9.91 -6.85
C LYS A 146 6.05 9.22 -6.64
N LEU A 147 5.08 9.47 -7.53
CA LEU A 147 3.82 8.72 -7.56
C LEU A 147 3.95 7.47 -8.44
N VAL A 148 3.68 6.29 -7.89
CA VAL A 148 3.68 5.00 -8.61
C VAL A 148 2.29 4.40 -8.60
N VAL A 149 1.67 4.29 -9.77
CA VAL A 149 0.34 3.67 -9.92
C VAL A 149 0.47 2.19 -10.18
N ILE A 150 -0.07 1.37 -9.29
CA ILE A 150 -0.11 -0.09 -9.45
C ILE A 150 -1.47 -0.48 -10.02
N ARG A 151 -1.45 -1.14 -11.18
CA ARG A 151 -2.66 -1.59 -11.88
C ARG A 151 -2.41 -2.91 -12.60
N LYS A 152 -3.45 -3.73 -12.70
CA LYS A 152 -3.43 -4.98 -13.45
C LYS A 152 -3.29 -4.71 -14.95
N THR A 153 -2.25 -5.26 -15.58
CA THR A 153 -2.11 -5.21 -17.03
C THR A 153 -3.20 -6.08 -17.67
N LYS A 154 -4.10 -5.48 -18.46
CA LYS A 154 -5.01 -6.24 -19.31
C LYS A 154 -4.16 -6.96 -20.36
N LYS A 155 -4.17 -8.30 -20.37
CA LYS A 155 -3.59 -9.07 -21.47
C LYS A 155 -4.40 -8.76 -22.73
N THR A 156 -3.83 -8.02 -23.67
CA THR A 156 -4.39 -7.88 -25.02
C THR A 156 -4.22 -9.23 -25.69
N THR A 157 -5.29 -10.01 -25.80
CA THR A 157 -5.31 -11.24 -26.60
C THR A 157 -5.18 -10.84 -28.07
N GLN A 158 -3.95 -10.71 -28.56
CA GLN A 158 -3.70 -10.67 -30.00
C GLN A 158 -3.98 -12.06 -30.56
N ASN A 159 -5.20 -12.26 -31.06
CA ASN A 159 -5.51 -13.34 -31.98
C ASN A 159 -4.73 -13.10 -33.28
N SER A 160 -3.49 -13.58 -33.37
CA SER A 160 -2.83 -13.78 -34.66
C SER A 160 -3.49 -14.98 -35.34
N LYS A 161 -4.50 -14.71 -36.16
CA LYS A 161 -4.93 -15.64 -37.20
C LYS A 161 -3.75 -15.84 -38.16
N ASN A 162 -3.00 -16.93 -37.99
CA ASN A 162 -2.11 -17.47 -38.99
C ASN A 162 -2.95 -17.91 -40.21
N SER A 163 -3.09 -17.03 -41.20
CA SER A 163 -3.48 -17.42 -42.55
C SER A 163 -2.21 -17.75 -43.34
N ASN A 164 -1.70 -18.97 -43.16
CA ASN A 164 -0.80 -19.59 -44.14
C ASN A 164 -1.66 -20.05 -45.32
N LYS A 165 -1.78 -19.21 -46.34
CA LYS A 165 -2.17 -19.63 -47.69
C LYS A 165 -0.90 -19.70 -48.52
N ILE A 166 -0.32 -20.90 -48.59
CA ILE A 166 0.70 -21.24 -49.58
C ILE A 166 -0.02 -21.28 -50.93
N GLN A 167 0.31 -20.36 -51.82
CA GLN A 167 0.01 -20.49 -53.25
C GLN A 167 1.18 -21.25 -53.87
N HIS A 168 0.95 -22.50 -54.24
CA HIS A 168 1.81 -23.19 -55.19
C HIS A 168 1.49 -22.65 -56.59
N LEU A 169 2.53 -22.22 -57.29
CA LEU A 169 2.57 -22.16 -58.75
C LEU A 169 2.48 -23.59 -59.30
N GLU A 170 1.54 -23.83 -60.20
CA GLU A 170 1.70 -24.46 -61.52
C GLU A 170 0.39 -24.33 -62.32
#